data_AF-A0A4P5W5W8-F1
#
_entry.id   AF-A0A4P5W5W8-F1
#
_cell.length_a   1.000
_cell.length_b   1.000
_cell.length_c   1.000
_cell.angle_alpha   90.00
_cell.angle_beta   90.00
_cell.angle_gamma   90.00
#
_symmetry.space_group_name_H-M   'P 1'
#
loop_
_entity.id
_entity.type
_entity.pdbx_description
1 polymer ?
#
loop_
_entity_poly.entity_id
_entity_poly.type
_entity_poly.pdbx_seq_one_letter_code
_entity_poly.pdbx_strand_id
1 'polypeptide(L)'
;MIGDLFGLDALERAVLQFVATLAEDSGFNKFACHAGEYAMAQAHTLVAMCAMQPEGDVRRVLAPSGRLVSSGLVSLQERACSVDDRFSFKQGLGDLLTMPALTADVFTRHFLPEAKATHLAITDFAHMHAEVSTVRAILGAAVVRRQRGVNALLVGPTGTGKSAPASLIARELGVRLHAAGIADSDGDAASPRERLSSLLLGQRLFGGGDGILVFDEFEDLFQRSSRTAQRRAPPRADRGAESGVWPLG
;
A
#
# COMPACT_ATOMS: atom_id res chain seq x y z
N MET A 1 -13.39 12.91 11.29
CA MET A 1 -11.94 12.92 11.57
C MET A 1 -11.11 12.08 10.59
N ILE A 2 -11.25 10.74 10.48
CA ILE A 2 -10.56 9.99 9.38
C ILE A 2 -10.96 10.56 8.00
N GLY A 3 -12.25 10.86 7.84
CA GLY A 3 -12.73 11.57 6.65
C GLY A 3 -12.05 12.92 6.40
N ASP A 4 -11.64 13.64 7.44
CA ASP A 4 -10.98 14.94 7.29
C ASP A 4 -9.49 14.77 6.99
N LEU A 5 -8.85 13.77 7.63
CA LEU A 5 -7.44 13.40 7.46
C LEU A 5 -7.10 13.01 6.02
N PHE A 6 -8.01 12.29 5.34
CA PHE A 6 -7.85 11.92 3.94
C PHE A 6 -8.58 12.88 2.96
N GLY A 7 -9.27 13.90 3.48
CA GLY A 7 -10.11 14.78 2.67
C GLY A 7 -11.22 14.03 1.93
N LEU A 8 -11.80 13.01 2.57
CA LEU A 8 -12.92 12.23 2.04
C LEU A 8 -14.17 13.09 1.96
N ASP A 9 -14.87 13.02 0.82
CA ASP A 9 -16.19 13.61 0.66
C ASP A 9 -17.28 12.81 1.42
N ALA A 10 -18.52 13.29 1.40
CA ALA A 10 -19.63 12.65 2.12
C ALA A 10 -19.92 11.22 1.62
N LEU A 11 -19.78 10.96 0.32
CA LEU A 11 -20.01 9.65 -0.27
C LEU A 11 -18.87 8.68 0.10
N GLU A 12 -17.63 9.12 -0.02
CA GLU A 12 -16.45 8.35 0.38
C GLU A 12 -16.53 7.96 1.88
N ARG A 13 -17.01 8.87 2.74
CA ARG A 13 -17.27 8.57 4.16
C ARG A 13 -18.38 7.52 4.33
N ALA A 14 -19.48 7.63 3.61
CA ALA A 14 -20.59 6.68 3.69
C ALA A 14 -20.17 5.27 3.22
N VAL A 15 -19.40 5.17 2.14
CA VAL A 15 -18.85 3.90 1.65
C VAL A 15 -17.88 3.31 2.66
N LEU A 16 -16.96 4.10 3.23
CA LEU A 16 -16.04 3.62 4.27
C LEU A 16 -16.80 3.15 5.51
N GLN A 17 -17.84 3.86 5.92
CA GLN A 17 -18.70 3.48 7.04
C GLN A 17 -19.39 2.14 6.77
N PHE A 18 -19.95 1.93 5.57
CA PHE A 18 -20.54 0.63 5.20
C PHE A 18 -19.54 -0.51 5.35
N VAL A 19 -18.32 -0.35 4.81
CA VAL A 19 -17.29 -1.41 4.87
C VAL A 19 -16.87 -1.67 6.31
N ALA A 20 -16.69 -0.62 7.11
CA ALA A 20 -16.36 -0.76 8.53
C ALA A 20 -17.49 -1.46 9.31
N THR A 21 -18.76 -1.09 9.09
CA THR A 21 -19.90 -1.76 9.72
C THR A 21 -20.02 -3.22 9.28
N LEU A 22 -19.76 -3.53 8.01
CA LEU A 22 -19.75 -4.89 7.50
C LEU A 22 -18.69 -5.78 8.17
N ALA A 23 -17.55 -5.20 8.54
CA ALA A 23 -16.46 -5.93 9.18
C ALA A 23 -16.64 -6.04 10.71
N GLU A 24 -17.09 -4.98 11.37
CA GLU A 24 -17.09 -4.88 12.84
C GLU A 24 -18.45 -5.28 13.48
N ASP A 25 -19.57 -5.11 12.76
CA ASP A 25 -20.89 -5.48 13.28
C ASP A 25 -21.29 -6.88 12.79
N SER A 26 -21.16 -7.86 13.68
CA SER A 26 -21.50 -9.25 13.38
C SER A 26 -22.97 -9.49 13.00
N GLY A 27 -23.89 -8.64 13.48
CA GLY A 27 -25.31 -8.72 13.13
C GLY A 27 -25.55 -8.27 11.70
N PHE A 28 -24.98 -7.11 11.34
CA PHE A 28 -25.03 -6.60 9.98
C PHE A 28 -24.30 -7.50 8.98
N ASN A 29 -23.13 -8.02 9.36
CA ASN A 29 -22.38 -9.00 8.57
C ASN A 29 -23.24 -10.24 8.25
N LYS A 30 -23.82 -10.88 9.27
CA LYS A 30 -24.69 -12.05 9.08
C LYS A 30 -25.89 -11.73 8.19
N PHE A 31 -26.49 -10.56 8.37
CA PHE A 31 -27.62 -10.11 7.54
C PHE A 31 -27.20 -9.94 6.07
N ALA A 32 -26.08 -9.26 5.83
CA ALA A 32 -25.58 -9.04 4.48
C ALA A 32 -25.17 -10.36 3.81
N CYS A 33 -24.53 -11.27 4.53
CA CYS A 33 -24.16 -12.59 4.01
C CYS A 33 -25.37 -13.53 3.81
N HIS A 34 -26.51 -13.27 4.48
CA HIS A 34 -27.71 -14.11 4.35
C HIS A 34 -28.30 -14.10 2.94
N ALA A 35 -28.09 -13.04 2.15
CA ALA A 35 -28.60 -12.98 0.78
C ALA A 35 -27.81 -13.85 -0.22
N GLY A 36 -26.75 -14.55 0.23
CA GLY A 36 -26.00 -15.54 -0.54
C GLY A 36 -24.76 -14.97 -1.22
N GLU A 37 -24.42 -15.55 -2.38
CA GLU A 37 -23.28 -15.07 -3.17
C GLU A 37 -23.62 -13.76 -3.87
N TYR A 38 -22.71 -12.80 -3.76
CA TYR A 38 -22.77 -11.53 -4.46
C TYR A 38 -21.81 -11.58 -5.62
N ALA A 39 -22.15 -11.10 -6.80
CA ALA A 39 -21.19 -10.62 -7.80
C ALA A 39 -20.69 -9.22 -7.42
N MET A 40 -19.56 -8.77 -7.99
CA MET A 40 -19.04 -7.40 -7.76
C MET A 40 -20.09 -6.31 -8.02
N ALA A 41 -20.88 -6.44 -9.10
CA ALA A 41 -21.95 -5.49 -9.40
C ALA A 41 -23.02 -5.44 -8.29
N GLN A 42 -23.46 -6.61 -7.80
CA GLN A 42 -24.46 -6.71 -6.74
C GLN A 42 -23.92 -6.17 -5.41
N ALA A 43 -22.64 -6.39 -5.13
CA ALA A 43 -21.98 -5.84 -3.95
C ALA A 43 -21.96 -4.30 -3.99
N HIS A 44 -21.70 -3.69 -5.16
CA HIS A 44 -21.82 -2.24 -5.34
C HIS A 44 -23.26 -1.73 -5.19
N THR A 45 -24.25 -2.47 -5.72
CA THR A 45 -25.67 -2.13 -5.53
C THR A 45 -26.05 -2.14 -4.05
N LEU A 46 -25.59 -3.11 -3.25
CA LEU A 46 -25.84 -3.16 -1.81
C LEU A 46 -25.28 -1.92 -1.09
N VAL A 47 -24.02 -1.56 -1.38
CA VAL A 47 -23.38 -0.34 -0.85
C VAL A 47 -24.20 0.90 -1.22
N ALA A 48 -24.63 1.01 -2.48
CA ALA A 48 -25.43 2.13 -2.99
C ALA A 48 -26.78 2.26 -2.27
N MET A 49 -27.46 1.15 -2.02
CA MET A 49 -28.72 1.12 -1.26
C MET A 49 -28.51 1.57 0.19
N CYS A 50 -27.49 1.04 0.87
CA CYS A 50 -27.19 1.40 2.27
C CYS A 50 -26.72 2.85 2.42
N ALA A 51 -25.93 3.35 1.47
CA ALA A 51 -25.48 4.74 1.47
C ALA A 51 -26.56 5.73 0.99
N MET A 52 -27.65 5.24 0.39
CA MET A 52 -28.67 6.03 -0.31
C MET A 52 -28.07 6.92 -1.41
N GLN A 53 -27.19 6.33 -2.23
CA GLN A 53 -26.44 7.03 -3.27
C GLN A 53 -26.58 6.32 -4.63
N PRO A 54 -26.39 7.02 -5.77
CA PRO A 54 -26.42 6.38 -7.07
C PRO A 54 -25.33 5.32 -7.24
N GLU A 55 -25.65 4.18 -7.86
CA GLU A 55 -24.67 3.10 -8.04
C GLU A 55 -23.45 3.53 -8.86
N GLY A 56 -23.65 4.42 -9.85
CA GLY A 56 -22.55 4.97 -10.65
C GLY A 56 -21.51 5.73 -9.81
N ASP A 57 -21.97 6.45 -8.79
CA ASP A 57 -21.10 7.20 -7.88
C ASP A 57 -20.35 6.28 -6.91
N VAL A 58 -21.03 5.26 -6.38
CA VAL A 58 -20.39 4.22 -5.56
C VAL A 58 -19.32 3.47 -6.35
N ARG A 59 -19.62 3.07 -7.60
CA ARG A 59 -18.63 2.46 -8.51
C ARG A 59 -17.41 3.35 -8.74
N ARG A 60 -17.61 4.67 -8.87
CA ARG A 60 -16.51 5.64 -9.01
C ARG A 60 -15.64 5.70 -7.76
N VAL A 61 -16.24 5.69 -6.57
CA VAL A 61 -15.51 5.72 -5.28
C VAL A 61 -14.72 4.42 -5.05
N LEU A 62 -15.29 3.28 -5.43
CA LEU A 62 -14.69 1.95 -5.30
C LEU A 62 -13.80 1.57 -6.50
N ALA A 63 -13.65 2.43 -7.50
CA ALA A 63 -12.71 2.19 -8.59
C ALA A 63 -11.26 2.13 -8.08
N PRO A 64 -10.33 1.45 -8.78
CA PRO A 64 -8.91 1.42 -8.38
C PRO A 64 -8.27 2.81 -8.21
N SER A 65 -8.73 3.80 -8.99
CA SER A 65 -8.32 5.21 -8.91
C SER A 65 -9.07 6.01 -7.84
N GLY A 66 -10.14 5.45 -7.27
CA GLY A 66 -10.93 6.05 -6.21
C GLY A 66 -10.10 6.24 -4.95
N ARG A 67 -10.42 7.26 -4.15
CA ARG A 67 -9.55 7.66 -3.03
C ARG A 67 -9.41 6.58 -1.97
N LEU A 68 -10.51 5.88 -1.63
CA LEU A 68 -10.51 4.80 -0.63
C LEU A 68 -9.62 3.62 -1.03
N VAL A 69 -9.66 3.23 -2.31
CA VAL A 69 -8.89 2.10 -2.84
C VAL A 69 -7.43 2.50 -3.06
N SER A 70 -7.20 3.65 -3.69
CA SER A 70 -5.85 4.15 -3.98
C SER A 70 -5.07 4.61 -2.73
N SER A 71 -5.75 4.90 -1.61
CA SER A 71 -5.10 5.13 -0.31
C SER A 71 -4.84 3.84 0.47
N GLY A 72 -5.32 2.69 -0.02
CA GLY A 72 -5.23 1.41 0.67
C GLY A 72 -6.11 1.30 1.93
N LEU A 73 -7.07 2.22 2.13
CA LEU A 73 -8.02 2.17 3.25
C LEU A 73 -9.07 1.09 3.04
N VAL A 74 -9.52 0.92 1.79
CA VAL A 74 -10.43 -0.14 1.36
C VAL A 74 -9.71 -0.96 0.31
N SER A 75 -9.91 -2.27 0.33
CA SER A 75 -9.43 -3.17 -0.69
C SER A 75 -10.57 -4.05 -1.20
N LEU A 76 -10.53 -4.37 -2.49
CA LEU A 76 -11.52 -5.18 -3.16
C LEU A 76 -10.94 -6.55 -3.53
N GLN A 77 -11.75 -7.60 -3.39
CA GLN A 77 -11.41 -8.95 -3.80
C GLN A 77 -12.34 -9.37 -4.95
N GLU A 78 -11.82 -9.35 -6.18
CA GLU A 78 -12.63 -9.65 -7.37
C GLU A 78 -13.22 -11.07 -7.35
N ARG A 79 -12.46 -12.03 -6.83
CA ARG A 79 -12.79 -13.47 -6.84
C ARG A 79 -13.51 -13.98 -5.60
N ALA A 80 -13.71 -13.14 -4.59
CA ALA A 80 -14.54 -13.51 -3.45
C ALA A 80 -15.99 -13.75 -3.92
N CYS A 81 -16.79 -14.50 -3.17
CA CYS A 81 -18.21 -14.73 -3.49
C CYS A 81 -19.14 -14.11 -2.44
N SER A 82 -18.72 -14.05 -1.19
CA SER A 82 -19.45 -13.38 -0.12
C SER A 82 -19.11 -11.88 -0.07
N VAL A 83 -20.03 -11.07 0.45
CA VAL A 83 -19.87 -9.61 0.50
C VAL A 83 -18.76 -9.17 1.47
N ASP A 84 -18.59 -9.89 2.57
CA ASP A 84 -17.57 -9.65 3.60
C ASP A 84 -16.15 -9.97 3.10
N ASP A 85 -15.98 -11.02 2.31
CA ASP A 85 -14.68 -11.31 1.67
C ASP A 85 -14.39 -10.34 0.52
N ARG A 86 -15.43 -9.75 -0.09
CA ARG A 86 -15.30 -8.82 -1.22
C ARG A 86 -14.75 -7.47 -0.81
N PHE A 87 -15.17 -6.94 0.34
CA PHE A 87 -14.73 -5.67 0.88
C PHE A 87 -13.91 -5.90 2.14
N SER A 88 -12.64 -5.54 2.10
CA SER A 88 -11.86 -5.40 3.32
C SER A 88 -11.42 -3.96 3.50
N PHE A 89 -11.16 -3.57 4.74
CA PHE A 89 -10.54 -2.30 5.08
C PHE A 89 -9.20 -2.55 5.77
N LYS A 90 -8.39 -1.51 5.89
CA LYS A 90 -7.03 -1.63 6.42
C LYS A 90 -7.04 -2.26 7.82
N GLN A 91 -6.34 -3.38 7.99
CA GLN A 91 -6.19 -4.05 9.29
C GLN A 91 -5.67 -3.05 10.34
N GLY A 92 -6.20 -3.11 11.56
CA GLY A 92 -5.94 -2.15 12.65
C GLY A 92 -6.79 -0.87 12.59
N LEU A 93 -7.50 -0.61 11.48
CA LEU A 93 -8.37 0.57 11.37
C LEU A 93 -9.62 0.45 12.25
N GLY A 94 -10.13 -0.77 12.49
CA GLY A 94 -11.25 -1.01 13.42
C GLY A 94 -10.93 -0.54 14.84
N ASP A 95 -9.76 -0.92 15.35
CA ASP A 95 -9.29 -0.51 16.68
C ASP A 95 -9.20 1.01 16.80
N LEU A 96 -8.68 1.69 15.77
CA LEU A 96 -8.60 3.15 15.76
C LEU A 96 -9.97 3.82 15.68
N LEU A 97 -10.93 3.23 14.97
CA LEU A 97 -12.30 3.76 14.84
C LEU A 97 -13.05 3.78 16.18
N THR A 98 -12.71 2.87 17.10
CA THR A 98 -13.32 2.79 18.43
C THR A 98 -12.57 3.61 19.49
N MET A 99 -11.37 4.12 19.16
CA MET A 99 -10.51 4.83 20.11
C MET A 99 -11.08 6.23 20.45
N PRO A 100 -11.38 6.51 21.74
CA PRO A 100 -11.78 7.85 22.15
C PRO A 100 -10.61 8.82 21.98
N ALA A 101 -10.83 9.90 21.23
CA ALA A 101 -9.83 10.92 20.89
C ALA A 101 -8.69 10.47 19.95
N LEU A 102 -8.98 9.67 18.94
CA LEU A 102 -8.05 9.43 17.83
C LEU A 102 -7.58 10.77 17.21
N THR A 103 -6.27 10.91 17.00
CA THR A 103 -5.65 12.09 16.37
C THR A 103 -4.91 11.70 15.09
N ALA A 104 -4.56 12.69 14.28
CA ALA A 104 -3.77 12.46 13.06
C ALA A 104 -2.41 11.82 13.34
N ASP A 105 -1.76 12.22 14.44
CA ASP A 105 -0.45 11.68 14.84
C ASP A 105 -0.58 10.23 15.33
N VAL A 106 -1.59 9.92 16.14
CA VAL A 106 -1.87 8.54 16.56
C VAL A 106 -2.17 7.64 15.36
N PHE A 107 -3.02 8.10 14.44
CA PHE A 107 -3.32 7.39 13.20
C PHE A 107 -2.06 7.14 12.37
N THR A 108 -1.24 8.18 12.17
CA THR A 108 -0.01 8.08 11.38
C THR A 108 0.97 7.12 12.04
N ARG A 109 1.22 7.22 13.34
CA ARG A 109 2.15 6.33 14.06
C ARG A 109 1.71 4.88 14.06
N HIS A 110 0.40 4.63 14.11
CA HIS A 110 -0.14 3.27 14.10
C HIS A 110 0.15 2.56 12.77
N PHE A 111 -0.02 3.24 11.63
CA PHE A 111 0.19 2.61 10.32
C PHE A 111 1.58 2.85 9.70
N LEU A 112 2.27 3.88 10.15
CA LEU A 112 3.54 4.39 9.61
C LEU A 112 4.46 4.77 10.78
N PRO A 113 4.89 3.77 11.57
CA PRO A 113 5.80 4.02 12.68
C PRO A 113 7.09 4.67 12.17
N GLU A 114 7.73 5.45 13.04
CA GLU A 114 9.05 5.99 12.74
C GLU A 114 10.06 4.84 12.62
N ALA A 115 10.89 4.91 11.58
CA ALA A 115 11.94 3.94 11.35
C ALA A 115 13.00 4.04 12.46
N LYS A 116 13.70 2.93 12.72
CA LYS A 116 14.79 2.92 13.70
C LYS A 116 15.85 3.95 13.32
N ALA A 117 16.17 4.81 14.28
CA ALA A 117 17.25 5.77 14.13
C ALA A 117 18.60 5.03 14.02
N THR A 118 19.45 5.48 13.11
CA THR A 118 20.84 5.02 13.05
C THR A 118 21.73 5.87 13.94
N HIS A 119 22.68 5.22 14.62
CA HIS A 119 23.76 5.89 15.34
C HIS A 119 24.98 6.16 14.45
N LEU A 120 24.99 5.64 13.21
CA LEU A 120 26.09 5.83 12.27
C LEU A 120 26.18 7.29 11.82
N ALA A 121 27.40 7.76 11.63
CA ALA A 121 27.73 9.07 11.08
C ALA A 121 27.94 8.98 9.56
N ILE A 122 27.93 10.12 8.88
CA ILE A 122 28.21 10.19 7.44
C ILE A 122 29.59 9.62 7.08
N THR A 123 30.56 9.73 7.99
CA THR A 123 31.91 9.18 7.84
C THR A 123 31.94 7.66 7.79
N ASP A 124 30.98 6.98 8.42
CA ASP A 124 30.88 5.51 8.39
C ASP A 124 30.47 5.00 6.99
N PHE A 125 29.95 5.90 6.16
CA PHE A 125 29.59 5.65 4.75
C PHE A 125 30.61 6.23 3.77
N ALA A 126 31.88 6.43 4.18
CA ALA A 126 32.92 6.99 3.30
C ALA A 126 33.05 6.25 1.95
N HIS A 127 32.88 4.93 1.96
CA HIS A 127 32.92 4.06 0.77
C HIS A 127 31.73 4.25 -0.19
N MET A 128 30.65 4.89 0.26
CA MET A 128 29.44 5.23 -0.53
C MET A 128 29.14 6.74 -0.51
N HIS A 129 30.17 7.55 -0.26
CA HIS A 129 29.99 8.99 -0.04
C HIS A 129 29.31 9.67 -1.23
N ALA A 130 29.66 9.28 -2.46
CA ALA A 130 29.10 9.86 -3.68
C ALA A 130 27.59 9.55 -3.81
N GLU A 131 27.20 8.30 -3.58
CA GLU A 131 25.83 7.82 -3.65
C GLU A 131 24.97 8.47 -2.58
N VAL A 132 25.41 8.44 -1.31
CA VAL A 132 24.70 9.05 -0.18
C VAL A 132 24.55 10.56 -0.38
N SER A 133 25.60 11.24 -0.85
CA SER A 133 25.54 12.67 -1.15
C SER A 133 24.56 13.01 -2.26
N THR A 134 24.52 12.19 -3.31
CA THR A 134 23.60 12.36 -4.44
C THR A 134 22.15 12.20 -3.98
N VAL A 135 21.84 11.11 -3.25
CA VAL A 135 20.49 10.86 -2.74
C VAL A 135 20.07 11.97 -1.77
N ARG A 136 20.95 12.38 -0.84
CA ARG A 136 20.70 13.50 0.07
C ARG A 136 20.38 14.80 -0.68
N ALA A 137 21.12 15.12 -1.73
CA ALA A 137 20.87 16.35 -2.51
C ALA A 137 19.52 16.29 -3.24
N ILE A 138 19.20 15.16 -3.86
CA ILE A 138 17.92 14.95 -4.58
C ILE A 138 16.73 15.02 -3.61
N LEU A 139 16.78 14.25 -2.53
CA LEU A 139 15.71 14.22 -1.54
C LEU A 139 15.59 15.55 -0.78
N GLY A 140 16.72 16.19 -0.47
CA GLY A 140 16.72 17.52 0.16
C GLY A 140 16.07 18.58 -0.71
N ALA A 141 16.37 18.60 -2.01
CA ALA A 141 15.70 19.50 -2.94
C ALA A 141 14.19 19.21 -3.04
N ALA A 142 13.79 17.93 -2.99
CA ALA A 142 12.39 17.53 -2.98
C ALA A 142 11.66 17.97 -1.70
N VAL A 143 12.28 17.82 -0.54
CA VAL A 143 11.74 18.27 0.76
C VAL A 143 11.53 19.79 0.74
N VAL A 144 12.54 20.57 0.34
CA VAL A 144 12.45 22.04 0.29
C VAL A 144 11.37 22.51 -0.69
N ARG A 145 11.27 21.88 -1.87
CA ARG A 145 10.29 22.25 -2.91
C ARG A 145 8.91 21.63 -2.67
N ARG A 146 8.75 20.85 -1.60
CA ARG A 146 7.54 20.07 -1.35
C ARG A 146 7.13 19.17 -2.52
N GLN A 147 8.12 18.67 -3.24
CA GLN A 147 7.94 17.91 -4.47
C GLN A 147 7.48 16.49 -4.15
N ARG A 148 6.43 16.05 -4.82
CA ARG A 148 5.89 14.68 -4.71
C ARG A 148 6.50 13.77 -5.77
N GLY A 149 6.52 12.48 -5.49
CA GLY A 149 6.94 11.45 -6.46
C GLY A 149 8.45 11.34 -6.69
N VAL A 150 9.27 11.86 -5.76
CA VAL A 150 10.72 11.67 -5.78
C VAL A 150 11.06 10.44 -4.97
N ASN A 151 11.63 9.42 -5.62
CA ASN A 151 11.94 8.13 -5.00
C ASN A 151 13.43 7.81 -5.21
N ALA A 152 14.06 7.21 -4.20
CA ALA A 152 15.41 6.69 -4.29
C ALA A 152 15.39 5.19 -3.96
N LEU A 153 16.00 4.37 -4.82
CA LEU A 153 16.10 2.93 -4.62
C LEU A 153 17.52 2.57 -4.18
N LEU A 154 17.63 1.91 -3.02
CA LEU A 154 18.89 1.41 -2.49
C LEU A 154 18.98 -0.09 -2.79
N VAL A 155 19.92 -0.48 -3.66
CA VAL A 155 20.11 -1.88 -4.08
C VAL A 155 21.43 -2.41 -3.55
N GLY A 156 21.41 -3.61 -2.99
CA GLY A 156 22.61 -4.29 -2.51
C GLY A 156 22.28 -5.67 -1.95
N PRO A 157 23.29 -6.51 -1.66
CA PRO A 157 23.09 -7.83 -1.07
C PRO A 157 22.31 -7.79 0.26
N THR A 158 21.66 -8.90 0.62
CA THR A 158 20.95 -9.02 1.92
C THR A 158 21.94 -8.85 3.07
N GLY A 159 21.53 -8.14 4.12
CA GLY A 159 22.38 -7.92 5.31
C GLY A 159 23.39 -6.77 5.22
N THR A 160 23.44 -6.01 4.11
CA THR A 160 24.38 -4.87 3.98
C THR A 160 23.90 -3.57 4.65
N GLY A 161 22.86 -3.63 5.48
CA GLY A 161 22.40 -2.47 6.27
C GLY A 161 21.78 -1.34 5.44
N LYS A 162 21.10 -1.63 4.32
CA LYS A 162 20.47 -0.66 3.40
C LYS A 162 19.54 0.35 4.09
N SER A 163 18.92 -0.03 5.20
CA SER A 163 18.05 0.86 5.99
C SER A 163 18.82 1.94 6.75
N ALA A 164 20.11 1.72 7.07
CA ALA A 164 20.93 2.66 7.83
C ALA A 164 21.27 3.95 7.03
N PRO A 165 21.67 3.89 5.74
CA PRO A 165 21.78 5.08 4.89
C PRO A 165 20.49 5.90 4.83
N ALA A 166 19.32 5.27 4.72
CA ALA A 166 18.04 5.97 4.67
C ALA A 166 17.78 6.77 5.97
N SER A 167 18.03 6.13 7.11
CA SER A 167 17.93 6.74 8.44
C SER A 167 18.92 7.90 8.62
N LEU A 168 20.16 7.75 8.15
CA LEU A 168 21.15 8.83 8.13
C LEU A 168 20.67 10.01 7.28
N ILE A 169 20.23 9.76 6.05
CA ILE A 169 19.81 10.82 5.13
C ILE A 169 18.63 11.61 5.70
N ALA A 170 17.63 10.95 6.28
CA ALA A 170 16.52 11.63 6.92
C ALA A 170 16.97 12.53 8.09
N ARG A 171 17.89 12.02 8.93
CA ARG A 171 18.50 12.80 10.03
C ARG A 171 19.24 14.03 9.50
N GLU A 172 20.06 13.88 8.47
CA GLU A 172 20.81 14.98 7.83
C GLU A 172 19.90 16.02 7.16
N LEU A 173 18.69 15.64 6.77
CA LEU A 173 17.67 16.52 6.19
C LEU A 173 16.73 17.12 7.24
N GLY A 174 16.82 16.69 8.50
CA GLY A 174 15.95 17.18 9.59
C GLY A 174 14.48 16.77 9.43
N VAL A 175 14.20 15.66 8.75
CA VAL A 175 12.84 15.15 8.52
C VAL A 175 12.65 13.79 9.17
N ARG A 176 11.40 13.46 9.51
CA ARG A 176 11.06 12.15 10.06
C ARG A 176 11.18 11.07 8.98
N LEU A 177 11.76 9.93 9.35
CA LEU A 177 11.74 8.73 8.53
C LEU A 177 10.64 7.82 9.06
N HIS A 178 9.64 7.54 8.23
CA HIS A 178 8.58 6.60 8.52
C HIS A 178 8.82 5.31 7.74
N ALA A 179 8.43 4.19 8.30
CA ALA A 179 8.57 2.91 7.65
C ALA A 179 7.22 2.30 7.30
N ALA A 180 7.06 1.90 6.05
CA ALA A 180 5.88 1.20 5.59
C ALA A 180 6.04 -0.31 5.84
N GLY A 181 5.16 -0.86 6.68
CA GLY A 181 4.99 -2.32 6.86
C GLY A 181 6.07 -3.02 7.69
N ILE A 182 6.45 -2.44 8.84
CA ILE A 182 7.41 -3.06 9.77
C ILE A 182 6.82 -4.21 10.58
N ALA A 183 5.53 -4.16 10.93
CA ALA A 183 4.82 -5.22 11.63
C ALA A 183 3.31 -5.04 11.41
N ASP A 184 2.54 -6.13 11.42
CA ASP A 184 1.10 -6.04 11.60
C ASP A 184 0.75 -5.74 13.08
N SER A 185 -0.55 -5.65 13.38
CA SER A 185 -1.05 -5.38 14.74
C SER A 185 -0.60 -6.41 15.78
N ASP A 186 -0.20 -7.62 15.34
CA ASP A 186 0.12 -8.77 16.18
C ASP A 186 1.64 -8.98 16.35
N GLY A 187 2.45 -8.12 15.72
CA GLY A 187 3.91 -8.19 15.77
C GLY A 187 4.53 -9.16 14.76
N ASP A 188 3.71 -9.72 13.87
CA ASP A 188 4.17 -10.56 12.78
C ASP A 188 4.66 -9.73 11.58
N ALA A 189 5.44 -10.37 10.72
CA ALA A 189 5.98 -9.73 9.52
C ALA A 189 4.84 -9.38 8.55
N ALA A 190 4.71 -8.08 8.23
CA ALA A 190 3.65 -7.59 7.36
C ALA A 190 3.67 -8.28 5.98
N SER A 191 2.50 -8.70 5.53
CA SER A 191 2.34 -9.31 4.21
C SER A 191 2.67 -8.30 3.09
N PRO A 192 3.03 -8.75 1.88
CA PRO A 192 3.29 -7.83 0.76
C PRO A 192 2.11 -6.88 0.46
N ARG A 193 0.87 -7.30 0.76
CA ARG A 193 -0.32 -6.48 0.57
C ARG A 193 -0.46 -5.42 1.65
N GLU A 194 -0.22 -5.75 2.92
CA GLU A 194 -0.20 -4.76 4.01
C GLU A 194 0.90 -3.75 3.80
N ARG A 195 2.09 -4.22 3.43
CA ARG A 195 3.24 -3.40 3.06
C ARG A 195 2.87 -2.38 1.98
N LEU A 196 2.28 -2.83 0.87
CA LEU A 196 1.80 -1.93 -0.20
C LEU A 196 0.69 -0.98 0.30
N SER A 197 -0.27 -1.47 1.07
CA SER A 197 -1.33 -0.62 1.65
C SER A 197 -0.75 0.49 2.53
N SER A 198 0.22 0.18 3.38
CA SER A 198 0.90 1.17 4.22
C SER A 198 1.72 2.16 3.37
N LEU A 199 2.38 1.70 2.30
CA LEU A 199 3.05 2.60 1.36
C LEU A 199 2.06 3.60 0.72
N LEU A 200 0.93 3.11 0.20
CA LEU A 200 -0.11 3.95 -0.41
C LEU A 200 -0.72 4.93 0.61
N LEU A 201 -0.96 4.47 1.83
CA LEU A 201 -1.44 5.30 2.92
C LEU A 201 -0.44 6.41 3.24
N GLY A 202 0.84 6.08 3.36
CA GLY A 202 1.90 7.04 3.66
C GLY A 202 2.07 8.09 2.57
N GLN A 203 1.98 7.72 1.30
CA GLN A 203 2.00 8.68 0.20
C GLN A 203 0.83 9.68 0.23
N ARG A 204 -0.32 9.28 0.81
CA ARG A 204 -1.47 10.16 0.99
C ARG A 204 -1.32 11.05 2.22
N LEU A 205 -0.76 10.55 3.30
CA LEU A 205 -0.60 11.27 4.57
C LEU A 205 0.57 12.25 4.54
N PHE A 206 1.73 11.83 4.03
CA PHE A 206 2.89 12.69 3.87
C PHE A 206 2.70 13.54 2.62
N GLY A 207 2.12 14.72 2.79
CA GLY A 207 2.26 15.79 1.81
C GLY A 207 3.75 16.02 1.52
N GLY A 208 4.10 16.30 0.27
CA GLY A 208 5.50 16.42 -0.14
C GLY A 208 6.25 17.39 0.76
N GLY A 209 7.09 16.90 1.67
CA GLY A 209 7.88 17.73 2.58
C GLY A 209 7.84 17.36 4.07
N ASP A 210 6.82 16.65 4.56
CA ASP A 210 6.65 16.42 6.01
C ASP A 210 7.33 15.15 6.54
N GLY A 211 7.96 14.37 5.65
CA GLY A 211 8.67 13.14 6.01
C GLY A 211 9.21 12.38 4.81
N ILE A 212 10.06 11.41 5.08
CA ILE A 212 10.52 10.40 4.12
C ILE A 212 9.88 9.08 4.50
N LEU A 213 9.46 8.30 3.50
CA LEU A 213 8.92 6.97 3.68
C LEU A 213 9.95 5.95 3.19
N VAL A 214 10.38 5.04 4.07
CA VAL A 214 11.22 3.89 3.72
C VAL A 214 10.35 2.64 3.57
N PHE A 215 10.71 1.84 2.58
CA PHE A 215 10.08 0.56 2.29
C PHE A 215 11.18 -0.48 2.08
N ASP A 216 11.32 -1.40 3.03
CA ASP A 216 12.25 -2.52 2.91
C ASP A 216 11.57 -3.70 2.18
N GLU A 217 12.37 -4.56 1.56
CA GLU A 217 11.89 -5.74 0.80
C GLU A 217 10.97 -5.39 -0.39
N PHE A 218 11.37 -4.39 -1.17
CA PHE A 218 10.67 -3.96 -2.38
C PHE A 218 10.48 -5.09 -3.40
N GLU A 219 11.40 -6.06 -3.45
CA GLU A 219 11.35 -7.23 -4.32
C GLU A 219 10.09 -8.09 -4.16
N ASP A 220 9.51 -8.17 -2.95
CA ASP A 220 8.34 -9.01 -2.68
C ASP A 220 7.08 -8.49 -3.39
N LEU A 221 7.04 -7.19 -3.69
CA LEU A 221 5.93 -6.58 -4.44
C LEU A 221 5.91 -7.05 -5.90
N PHE A 222 7.07 -7.34 -6.49
CA PHE A 222 7.18 -7.74 -7.91
C PHE A 222 6.91 -9.23 -8.15
N GLN A 223 7.07 -10.08 -7.13
CA GLN A 223 6.86 -11.52 -7.26
C GLN A 223 5.40 -11.89 -7.58
N ARG A 224 4.44 -10.99 -7.30
CA ARG A 224 3.03 -11.18 -7.70
C ARG A 224 2.78 -10.89 -9.18
N SER A 225 3.48 -9.93 -9.78
CA SER A 225 3.34 -9.57 -11.20
C SER A 225 3.92 -10.61 -12.16
N SER A 226 4.98 -11.33 -11.75
CA SER A 226 5.60 -12.36 -12.60
C SER A 226 4.70 -13.58 -12.80
N ARG A 227 3.91 -13.99 -11.79
CA ARG A 227 2.92 -15.09 -11.93
C ARG A 227 1.78 -14.75 -12.89
N THR A 228 1.46 -13.47 -13.09
CA THR A 228 0.46 -13.04 -14.08
C THR A 228 1.05 -12.94 -15.48
N ALA A 229 2.31 -12.52 -15.61
CA ALA A 229 3.04 -12.51 -16.88
C ALA A 229 3.33 -13.92 -17.41
N GLN A 230 3.66 -14.88 -16.53
CA GLN A 230 3.90 -16.28 -16.91
C GLN A 230 2.64 -16.98 -17.46
N ARG A 231 1.43 -16.55 -17.08
CA ARG A 231 0.15 -17.10 -17.58
C ARG A 231 -0.30 -16.54 -18.92
N ARG A 232 0.42 -15.56 -19.48
CA ARG A 232 0.16 -14.97 -20.81
C ARG A 232 1.12 -15.44 -21.90
N ALA A 233 2.12 -16.26 -21.57
CA ALA A 233 2.96 -16.87 -22.60
C ALA A 233 2.18 -18.03 -23.24
N PRO A 234 1.94 -18.03 -24.57
CA PRO A 234 1.43 -19.22 -25.24
C PRO A 234 2.43 -20.38 -25.04
N PRO A 235 1.95 -21.63 -24.93
CA PRO A 235 2.84 -22.78 -24.83
C PRO A 235 3.80 -22.74 -26.02
N ARG A 236 5.11 -22.77 -25.74
CA ARG A 236 6.13 -22.95 -26.79
C ARG A 236 5.81 -24.26 -27.50
N ALA A 237 5.42 -24.16 -28.77
CA ALA A 237 5.29 -25.32 -29.63
C ALA A 237 6.64 -26.04 -29.67
N ASP A 238 6.61 -27.29 -29.24
CA ASP A 238 7.70 -28.23 -29.31
C ASP A 238 8.04 -28.41 -30.80
N ARG A 239 9.16 -27.81 -31.25
CA ARG A 239 9.65 -28.06 -32.61
C ARG A 239 10.31 -29.44 -32.58
N GLY A 240 9.54 -30.42 -33.04
CA GLY A 240 10.03 -31.74 -33.39
C GLY A 240 11.29 -31.64 -34.23
N ALA A 241 12.27 -32.45 -33.86
CA ALA A 241 13.49 -32.66 -34.59
C ALA A 241 13.17 -33.27 -35.96
N GLU A 242 13.16 -32.44 -37.00
CA GLU A 242 13.33 -32.91 -38.38
C GLU A 242 14.81 -32.81 -38.75
N SER A 243 15.42 -33.97 -38.86
CA SER A 243 16.75 -34.22 -39.39
C SER A 243 16.85 -33.76 -40.86
N GLY A 244 17.43 -32.59 -41.08
CA GLY A 244 17.82 -32.10 -42.40
C GLY A 244 19.26 -32.48 -42.73
N VAL A 245 19.42 -33.55 -43.50
CA VAL A 245 20.67 -33.92 -44.18
C VAL A 245 20.97 -32.85 -45.25
N TRP A 246 22.18 -32.29 -45.23
CA TRP A 246 22.70 -31.44 -46.31
C TRP A 246 23.58 -32.29 -47.24
N PRO A 247 23.33 -32.36 -48.56
CA PRO A 247 24.35 -32.72 -49.51
C PRO A 247 25.03 -31.46 -50.07
N LEU A 248 26.36 -31.50 -50.06
CA LEU A 248 27.23 -30.61 -50.82
C LEU A 248 27.18 -31.02 -52.30
N GLY A 249 26.99 -30.03 -53.18
CA GLY A 249 27.04 -30.15 -54.63
C GLY A 249 26.76 -28.81 -55.30
#